data_AF-A0A524JF47-F1
#
_entry.id   AF-A0A524JF47-F1
#
_cell.length_a   1.000
_cell.length_b   1.000
_cell.length_c   1.000
_cell.angle_alpha   90.00
_cell.angle_beta   90.00
_cell.angle_gamma   90.00
#
_symmetry.space_group_name_H-M   'P 1'
#
loop_
_entity.id
_entity.type
_entity.pdbx_description
1 polymer ?
#
loop_
_entity_poly.entity_id
_entity_poly.type
_entity_poly.pdbx_seq_one_letter_code
_entity_poly.pdbx_strand_id
1 'polypeptide(L)'
;MFTNRKNAPRLDLEQHELIENAQRRVKQKKRLYRHFVLYLIGSVFLVLVNKILKYGEGYDWFVWAITFWGFLFMVHAGNVFIVQRFLGQDWERAQREKLVAKQKERIEALQQEIETDLPLSNLSKKKEA
;
A
#
# COMPACT_ATOMS: atom_id res chain seq x y z
N MET A 1 -19.02 32.64 25.57
CA MET A 1 -17.69 31.98 25.47
C MET A 1 -17.52 31.50 24.04
N PHE A 2 -16.70 32.19 23.23
CA PHE A 2 -16.53 31.84 21.81
C PHE A 2 -15.38 30.84 21.67
N THR A 3 -15.70 29.58 21.41
CA THR A 3 -14.70 28.55 21.07
C THR A 3 -14.18 28.79 19.66
N ASN A 4 -12.92 29.20 19.57
CA ASN A 4 -12.21 29.51 18.34
C ASN A 4 -11.88 28.21 17.56
N ARG A 5 -12.64 27.91 16.48
CA ARG A 5 -12.48 26.70 15.64
C ARG A 5 -11.62 26.91 14.39
N LYS A 6 -10.45 27.55 14.49
CA LYS A 6 -9.62 27.85 13.30
C LYS A 6 -8.78 26.68 12.78
N ASN A 7 -8.72 25.55 13.49
CA ASN A 7 -7.86 24.39 13.14
C ASN A 7 -8.61 23.12 12.73
N ALA A 8 -9.94 23.16 12.60
CA ALA A 8 -10.79 21.98 12.40
C ALA A 8 -10.58 21.18 11.09
N PRO A 9 -10.24 21.77 9.91
CA PRO A 9 -10.23 21.00 8.66
C PRO A 9 -8.98 20.13 8.47
N ARG A 10 -7.80 20.55 8.94
CA ARG A 10 -6.55 19.80 8.73
C ARG A 10 -6.42 18.58 9.64
N LEU A 11 -6.82 18.72 10.91
CA LEU A 11 -6.81 17.62 11.88
C LEU A 11 -7.80 16.51 11.49
N ASP A 12 -8.97 16.86 10.95
CA ASP A 12 -9.99 15.88 10.52
C ASP A 12 -9.58 15.08 9.28
N LEU A 13 -8.93 15.72 8.30
CA LEU A 13 -8.42 15.05 7.10
C LEU A 13 -7.34 14.01 7.41
N GLU A 14 -6.39 14.36 8.29
CA GLU A 14 -5.31 13.46 8.68
C GLU A 14 -5.85 12.25 9.46
N GLN A 15 -6.81 12.46 10.36
CA GLN A 15 -7.51 11.38 11.06
C GLN A 15 -8.31 10.49 10.11
N HIS A 16 -9.00 11.08 9.14
CA HIS A 16 -9.73 10.33 8.11
C HIS A 16 -8.80 9.41 7.31
N GLU A 17 -7.66 9.92 6.86
CA GLU A 17 -6.68 9.12 6.14
C GLU A 17 -6.14 7.97 7.01
N LEU A 18 -5.80 8.22 8.27
CA LEU A 18 -5.31 7.19 9.19
C LEU A 18 -6.34 6.07 9.38
N ILE A 19 -7.62 6.43 9.57
CA ILE A 19 -8.72 5.47 9.72
C ILE A 19 -8.93 4.68 8.42
N GLU A 20 -8.92 5.35 7.26
CA GLU A 20 -9.10 4.66 5.98
C GLU A 20 -7.97 3.66 5.70
N ASN A 21 -6.73 4.03 6.02
CA ASN A 21 -5.58 3.15 5.87
C ASN A 21 -5.67 1.95 6.82
N ALA A 22 -6.09 2.16 8.07
CA ALA A 22 -6.32 1.08 9.02
C ALA A 22 -7.42 0.12 8.52
N GLN A 23 -8.53 0.66 8.02
CA GLN A 23 -9.63 -0.13 7.45
C GLN A 23 -9.20 -0.93 6.22
N ARG A 24 -8.42 -0.33 5.31
CA ARG A 24 -7.86 -1.01 4.12
C ARG A 24 -7.02 -2.22 4.52
N ARG A 25 -6.13 -2.08 5.52
CA ARG A 25 -5.31 -3.17 6.07
C ARG A 25 -6.15 -4.31 6.64
N VAL A 26 -7.21 -3.98 7.40
CA VAL A 26 -8.11 -4.98 7.98
C VAL A 26 -8.91 -5.71 6.89
N LYS A 27 -9.42 -4.98 5.89
CA LYS A 27 -10.19 -5.57 4.78
C LYS A 27 -9.36 -6.54 3.95
N GLN A 28 -8.09 -6.24 3.73
CA GLN A 28 -7.15 -7.13 3.02
C GLN A 28 -6.91 -8.43 3.78
N LYS A 29 -6.64 -8.35 5.09
CA LYS A 29 -6.50 -9.54 5.95
C LYS A 29 -7.77 -10.38 5.95
N LYS A 30 -8.94 -9.75 6.07
CA LYS A 30 -10.24 -10.43 6.06
C LYS A 30 -10.51 -11.15 4.73
N ARG A 31 -10.11 -10.55 3.60
CA ARG A 31 -10.22 -11.19 2.27
C ARG A 31 -9.39 -12.46 2.21
N LEU A 32 -8.16 -12.46 2.71
CA LEU A 32 -7.31 -13.65 2.72
C LEU A 32 -7.91 -14.77 3.58
N TYR A 33 -8.40 -14.44 4.78
CA TYR A 33 -9.08 -15.42 5.65
C TYR A 33 -10.28 -16.06 4.96
N ARG A 34 -11.08 -15.29 4.21
CA ARG A 34 -12.20 -15.86 3.43
C ARG A 34 -11.72 -16.87 2.39
N HIS A 35 -10.63 -16.59 1.67
CA HIS A 35 -10.08 -17.53 0.69
C HIS A 35 -9.51 -18.77 1.38
N PHE A 36 -8.90 -18.62 2.56
CA PHE A 36 -8.41 -19.74 3.36
C PHE A 36 -9.55 -20.66 3.81
N VAL A 37 -10.66 -20.09 4.32
CA VAL A 37 -11.84 -20.87 4.71
C VAL A 37 -12.44 -21.61 3.51
N LEU A 38 -12.57 -20.94 2.35
CA LEU A 38 -13.03 -21.59 1.12
C LEU A 38 -12.09 -22.72 0.68
N TYR A 39 -10.78 -22.52 0.78
CA TYR A 39 -9.80 -23.56 0.50
C TYR A 39 -9.99 -24.78 1.41
N LEU A 40 -10.12 -24.58 2.73
CA LEU A 40 -10.34 -25.68 3.67
C LEU A 40 -11.62 -26.46 3.35
N ILE A 41 -12.73 -25.75 3.13
CA ILE A 41 -14.02 -26.38 2.78
C ILE A 41 -13.90 -27.15 1.46
N GLY A 42 -13.26 -26.56 0.44
CA GLY A 42 -13.03 -27.20 -0.85
C GLY A 42 -12.13 -28.44 -0.75
N SER A 43 -11.06 -28.39 0.04
CA SER A 43 -10.18 -29.54 0.29
C SER A 43 -10.91 -30.68 0.98
N VAL A 44 -11.71 -30.38 2.02
CA VAL A 44 -12.53 -31.40 2.70
C VAL A 44 -13.55 -31.99 1.74
N PHE A 45 -14.22 -31.16 0.93
CA PHE A 45 -15.16 -31.61 -0.08
C PHE A 45 -14.53 -32.55 -1.11
N LEU A 46 -13.33 -32.24 -1.62
CA LEU A 46 -12.60 -33.08 -2.56
C LEU A 46 -12.24 -34.46 -1.97
N VAL A 47 -11.83 -34.49 -0.69
CA VAL A 47 -11.55 -35.74 0.02
C VAL A 47 -12.82 -36.57 0.19
N LEU A 48 -13.94 -35.93 0.56
CA LEU A 48 -15.23 -36.60 0.71
C LEU A 48 -15.73 -37.18 -0.61
N VAL A 49 -15.62 -36.44 -1.72
CA VAL A 49 -15.98 -36.93 -3.06
C VAL A 49 -15.17 -38.17 -3.42
N ASN A 50 -13.85 -38.15 -3.23
CA ASN A 50 -13.03 -39.31 -3.58
C ASN A 50 -13.37 -40.54 -2.67
N LYS A 51 -13.48 -40.33 -1.35
CA LYS A 51 -13.72 -41.44 -0.41
C LYS A 51 -15.15 -42.00 -0.44
N ILE A 52 -16.17 -41.16 -0.62
CA ILE A 52 -17.58 -41.56 -0.52
C ILE A 52 -18.12 -41.96 -1.88
N LEU A 53 -17.80 -41.21 -2.94
CA LEU A 53 -18.30 -41.47 -4.29
C LEU A 53 -17.37 -42.42 -5.08
N LYS A 54 -16.25 -42.87 -4.49
CA LYS A 54 -15.27 -43.78 -5.13
C LYS A 54 -14.80 -43.29 -6.50
N TYR A 55 -14.77 -41.97 -6.67
CA TYR A 55 -14.51 -41.35 -7.96
C TYR A 55 -13.00 -41.30 -8.21
N GLY A 56 -12.47 -42.29 -8.91
CA GLY A 56 -11.02 -42.43 -9.17
C GLY A 56 -10.31 -43.43 -8.25
N GLU A 57 -10.95 -44.56 -7.92
CA GLU A 57 -10.41 -45.64 -7.07
C GLU A 57 -9.00 -46.15 -7.40
N GLY A 58 -8.48 -45.89 -8.60
CA GLY A 58 -7.10 -46.26 -8.99
C GLY A 58 -6.07 -45.13 -8.91
N TYR A 59 -6.47 -43.89 -8.66
CA TYR A 59 -5.58 -42.73 -8.68
C TYR A 59 -6.09 -41.58 -7.80
N ASP A 60 -5.25 -41.17 -6.84
CA ASP A 60 -5.53 -40.08 -5.89
C ASP A 60 -5.43 -38.69 -6.53
N TRP A 61 -6.21 -38.43 -7.57
CA TRP A 61 -6.23 -37.16 -8.30
C TRP A 61 -6.53 -35.95 -7.40
N PHE A 62 -7.29 -36.16 -6.32
CA PHE A 62 -7.61 -35.11 -5.34
C PHE A 62 -6.35 -34.55 -4.65
N VAL A 63 -5.28 -35.34 -4.51
CA VAL A 63 -4.00 -34.89 -3.95
C VAL A 63 -3.39 -33.83 -4.86
N TRP A 64 -3.38 -34.09 -6.17
CA TRP A 64 -2.89 -33.12 -7.16
C TRP A 64 -3.76 -31.87 -7.21
N ALA A 65 -5.09 -32.02 -7.14
CA ALA A 65 -6.01 -30.90 -7.08
C ALA A 65 -5.78 -30.01 -5.84
N ILE A 66 -5.68 -30.61 -4.65
CA ILE A 66 -5.41 -29.90 -3.40
C ILE A 66 -4.01 -29.27 -3.40
N THR A 67 -3.01 -29.95 -3.97
CA THR A 67 -1.63 -29.45 -4.06
C THR A 67 -1.55 -28.23 -4.96
N PHE A 68 -2.13 -28.30 -6.16
CA PHE A 68 -2.14 -27.16 -7.09
C PHE A 68 -2.94 -25.98 -6.53
N TRP A 69 -4.11 -26.25 -5.95
CA TRP A 69 -4.93 -25.23 -5.31
C TRP A 69 -4.24 -24.61 -4.09
N GLY A 70 -3.57 -25.43 -3.28
CA GLY A 70 -2.76 -25.00 -2.15
C GLY A 70 -1.60 -24.11 -2.58
N PHE A 71 -0.91 -24.46 -3.67
CA PHE A 71 0.15 -23.64 -4.25
C PHE A 71 -0.37 -22.25 -4.67
N LEU A 72 -1.49 -22.18 -5.39
CA LEU A 72 -2.11 -20.91 -5.76
C LEU A 72 -2.50 -20.08 -4.52
N PHE A 73 -3.06 -20.72 -3.50
CA PHE A 73 -3.37 -20.05 -2.23
C PHE A 73 -2.09 -19.52 -1.55
N MET A 74 -1.00 -20.28 -1.56
CA MET A 74 0.27 -19.88 -0.96
C MET A 74 0.87 -18.65 -1.66
N VAL A 75 0.81 -18.60 -3.00
CA VAL A 75 1.19 -17.42 -3.78
C VAL A 75 0.30 -16.22 -3.43
N HIS A 76 -1.02 -16.41 -3.35
CA HIS A 76 -1.96 -15.35 -2.98
C HIS A 76 -1.69 -14.81 -1.57
N ALA A 77 -1.45 -15.70 -0.60
CA ALA A 77 -1.11 -15.35 0.77
C ALA A 77 0.21 -14.59 0.84
N GLY A 78 1.25 -15.04 0.13
CA GLY A 78 2.55 -14.37 0.04
C GLY A 78 2.43 -12.95 -0.54
N ASN A 79 1.63 -12.76 -1.59
CA ASN A 79 1.40 -11.44 -2.18
C ASN A 79 0.72 -10.48 -1.19
N VAL A 80 -0.32 -10.95 -0.48
CA VAL A 80 -1.05 -10.12 0.49
C VAL A 80 -0.22 -9.85 1.77
N PHE A 81 0.60 -10.79 2.23
CA PHE A 81 1.38 -10.61 3.46
C PHE A 81 2.74 -9.93 3.24
N ILE A 82 3.47 -10.29 2.18
CA ILE A 82 4.84 -9.82 1.93
C ILE A 82 4.81 -8.60 1.02
N VAL A 83 4.30 -8.74 -0.20
CA VAL A 83 4.35 -7.66 -1.21
C VAL A 83 3.55 -6.45 -0.73
N GLN A 84 2.36 -6.65 -0.18
CA GLN A 84 1.54 -5.53 0.29
C GLN A 84 2.04 -4.90 1.60
N ARG A 85 2.85 -5.62 2.39
CA ARG A 85 3.51 -5.06 3.59
C ARG A 85 4.80 -4.33 3.24
N PHE A 86 5.56 -4.80 2.26
CA PHE A 86 6.87 -4.28 1.89
C PHE A 86 6.83 -3.23 0.77
N LEU A 87 6.02 -3.44 -0.27
CA LEU A 87 5.75 -2.49 -1.38
C LEU A 87 4.39 -1.80 -1.23
N GLY A 88 3.86 -1.74 -0.01
CA GLY A 88 2.59 -1.10 0.27
C GLY A 88 2.64 0.43 0.19
N GLN A 89 1.50 1.04 0.48
CA GLN A 89 1.29 2.49 0.48
C GLN A 89 2.29 3.27 1.37
N ASP A 90 2.83 2.63 2.41
CA ASP A 90 3.85 3.23 3.29
C ASP A 90 5.21 3.35 2.58
N TRP A 91 5.61 2.31 1.82
CA TRP A 91 6.84 2.34 1.05
C TRP A 91 6.77 3.40 -0.05
N GLU A 92 5.63 3.49 -0.74
CA GLU A 92 5.42 4.56 -1.72
C GLU A 92 5.46 5.96 -1.10
N ARG A 93 4.87 6.15 0.10
CA ARG A 93 4.95 7.42 0.82
C ARG A 93 6.38 7.77 1.16
N ALA A 94 7.15 6.83 1.71
CA ALA A 94 8.56 7.04 2.03
C ALA A 94 9.39 7.42 0.79
N GLN A 95 9.13 6.77 -0.37
CA GLN A 95 9.79 7.13 -1.61
C GLN A 95 9.39 8.53 -2.11
N ARG A 96 8.10 8.90 -2.05
CA ARG A 96 7.63 10.24 -2.42
C ARG A 96 8.26 11.31 -1.54
N GLU A 97 8.25 11.13 -0.22
CA GLU A 97 8.84 12.10 0.72
C GLU A 97 10.33 12.31 0.44
N LYS A 98 11.07 11.23 0.18
CA LYS A 98 12.49 11.30 -0.21
C LYS A 98 12.68 12.11 -1.50
N LEU A 99 11.81 11.92 -2.49
CA LEU A 99 11.88 12.63 -3.77
C LEU A 99 11.55 14.12 -3.60
N VAL A 100 10.51 14.44 -2.83
CA VAL A 100 10.10 15.82 -2.53
C VAL A 100 11.19 16.55 -1.75
N ALA A 101 11.83 15.91 -0.76
CA ALA A 101 12.94 16.50 -0.02
C ALA A 101 14.10 16.89 -0.96
N LYS A 102 14.47 16.01 -1.89
CA LYS A 102 15.52 16.29 -2.88
C LYS A 102 15.14 17.43 -3.84
N GLN A 103 13.86 17.54 -4.20
CA GLN A 103 13.39 18.66 -5.02
C GLN A 103 13.45 19.99 -4.26
N LYS A 104 13.11 20.01 -2.96
CA LYS A 104 13.20 21.21 -2.13
C LYS A 104 14.64 21.70 -2.00
N GLU A 105 15.59 20.80 -1.70
CA GLU A 105 17.02 21.16 -1.66
C GLU A 105 17.50 21.78 -2.97
N ARG A 106 17.05 21.23 -4.12
CA ARG A 106 17.42 21.76 -5.42
C ARG A 106 16.82 23.13 -5.71
N ILE A 107 15.59 23.39 -5.26
CA ILE A 107 14.95 24.70 -5.37
C ILE A 107 15.68 25.72 -4.48
N GLU A 108 16.04 25.36 -3.26
CA GLU A 108 16.80 26.22 -2.34
C GLU A 108 18.18 26.56 -2.90
N ALA A 109 18.89 25.59 -3.49
CA ALA A 109 20.17 25.84 -4.16
C ALA A 109 20.03 26.81 -5.35
N LEU A 110 19.00 26.64 -6.19
CA LEU A 110 18.73 27.55 -7.30
C LEU A 110 18.38 28.97 -6.82
N GLN A 111 17.65 29.10 -5.70
CA GLN A 111 17.35 30.40 -5.10
C GLN A 111 18.62 31.10 -4.58
N GLN A 112 19.54 30.36 -3.96
CA GLN A 112 20.83 30.90 -3.53
C GLN A 112 21.72 31.33 -4.70
N GLU A 113 21.77 30.57 -5.79
CA GLU A 113 22.49 30.97 -7.02
C GLU A 113 21.92 32.28 -7.58
N ILE A 114 20.59 32.38 -7.69
CA ILE A 114 19.93 33.61 -8.16
C ILE A 114 20.26 34.80 -7.26
N GLU A 115 20.24 34.65 -5.94
CA GLU A 115 20.55 35.74 -5.00
C GLU A 115 22.03 36.15 -5.03
N THR A 116 22.92 35.20 -5.31
CA THR A 116 24.37 35.45 -5.43
C THR A 116 24.73 36.12 -6.76
N ASP A 117 24.13 35.69 -7.87
CA ASP A 117 24.39 36.22 -9.22
C ASP A 117 23.63 37.52 -9.52
N LEU A 118 22.51 37.79 -8.83
CA LEU A 118 21.79 39.07 -8.87
C LEU A 118 21.96 39.83 -7.55
N PRO A 119 23.13 40.46 -7.29
CA PRO A 119 23.18 41.41 -6.21
C PRO A 119 22.18 42.54 -6.53
N LEU A 120 21.23 42.76 -5.62
CA LEU A 120 20.18 43.77 -5.71
C LEU A 120 20.72 45.19 -6.02
N SER A 121 22.04 45.41 -5.93
CA SER A 121 22.75 46.61 -6.36
C SER A 121 22.65 46.91 -7.86
N ASN A 122 22.55 45.90 -8.73
CA ASN A 122 22.52 46.11 -10.19
C ASN A 122 21.12 46.45 -10.75
N LEU A 123 20.04 46.07 -10.04
CA LEU A 123 18.67 46.41 -10.43
C LEU A 123 18.32 47.87 -10.12
N SER A 124 18.88 48.45 -9.06
CA SER A 124 18.72 49.88 -8.74
C SER A 124 19.46 50.75 -9.77
N LYS A 125 20.69 50.40 -10.15
CA LYS A 125 21.50 51.17 -11.11
C LYS A 125 20.91 51.25 -12.52
N LYS A 126 20.17 50.22 -12.96
CA LYS A 126 19.56 50.17 -14.30
C LYS A 126 18.23 50.93 -14.39
N LYS A 127 17.59 51.21 -13.25
CA LYS A 127 16.29 51.90 -13.20
C LYS A 127 16.43 53.43 -13.16
N GLU A 128 17.64 53.92 -12.87
CA GLU A 128 17.98 55.36 -12.82
C GLU A 128 18.78 55.84 -14.04
N ALA A 129 19.02 54.96 -15.03
CA ALA A 129 19.71 55.27 -16.29
C ALA A 129 18.73 55.35 -17.47
#